data_AF-A0A1I7WY37-F1
#
_entry.id   AF-A0A1I7WY37-F1
#
_cell.length_a   1.000
_cell.length_b   1.000
_cell.length_c   1.000
_cell.angle_alpha   90.00
_cell.angle_beta   90.00
_cell.angle_gamma   90.00
#
_symmetry.space_group_name_H-M   'P 1'
#
loop_
_entity.id
_entity.type
_entity.pdbx_description
1 polymer ?
#
loop_
_entity_poly.entity_id
_entity_poly.type
_entity_poly.pdbx_seq_one_letter_code
_entity_poly.pdbx_strand_id
1 'polypeptide(L)'
;MIERKRRRFEIDWEGAPEDLRSRVLASDNYATARCRLILIRAIRRDLPLKFKQLLELQMKIKYEEYDDATTYLHEVMMDDRDFILKVIELIADEYKQRGIQYIEGFRCLFQNYKLDQEVALFRRAADCNPKRTSEILLALQAMRPEAFNTVSVFLMDALRKGSEPPHGLATFGNSLMFIGHNVLLALSTLFSKLSPLSSEFTQVANLIGPSEVYRLVGLSYIYSRQYSMCIGYCTTVKTLLLFFDFSSLSK
;
A
#
# COMPACT_ATOMS: atom_id res chain seq x y z
N MET A 1 -29.07 -42.58 29.85
CA MET A 1 -29.44 -41.59 28.82
C MET A 1 -28.34 -40.55 28.79
N ILE A 2 -27.42 -40.63 27.81
CA ILE A 2 -26.21 -39.79 27.78
C ILE A 2 -26.62 -38.39 27.34
N GLU A 3 -26.51 -37.45 28.26
CA GLU A 3 -26.78 -36.04 28.04
C GLU A 3 -25.75 -35.49 27.04
N ARG A 4 -26.17 -35.32 25.77
CA ARG A 4 -25.38 -34.64 24.75
C ARG A 4 -25.21 -33.19 25.21
N LYS A 5 -24.08 -32.88 25.87
CA LYS A 5 -23.62 -31.51 26.06
C LYS A 5 -23.60 -30.82 24.70
N ARG A 6 -24.64 -30.04 24.39
CA ARG A 6 -24.62 -29.08 23.27
C ARG A 6 -23.41 -28.20 23.53
N ARG A 7 -22.33 -28.39 22.78
CA ARG A 7 -21.29 -27.38 22.64
C ARG A 7 -22.00 -26.17 22.07
N ARG A 8 -22.41 -25.23 22.92
CA ARG A 8 -22.76 -23.88 22.47
C ARG A 8 -21.44 -23.34 21.92
N PHE A 9 -21.31 -23.35 20.60
CA PHE A 9 -20.30 -22.52 19.98
C PHE A 9 -20.72 -21.09 20.32
N GLU A 10 -20.04 -20.47 21.30
CA GLU A 10 -20.12 -19.03 21.56
C GLU A 10 -19.44 -18.30 20.41
N ILE A 11 -20.02 -18.41 19.23
CA ILE A 11 -19.59 -17.70 18.04
C ILE A 11 -20.60 -16.60 17.85
N ASP A 12 -20.27 -15.38 18.27
CA ASP A 12 -21.15 -14.24 18.10
C ASP A 12 -21.23 -13.85 16.60
N TRP A 13 -22.41 -14.06 16.00
CA TRP A 13 -22.72 -13.84 14.57
C TRP A 13 -23.52 -12.55 14.31
N GLU A 14 -23.85 -11.80 15.36
CA GLU A 14 -24.59 -10.55 15.29
C GLU A 14 -23.65 -9.35 15.17
N GLY A 15 -24.16 -8.21 14.69
CA GLY A 15 -23.39 -6.97 14.55
C GLY A 15 -23.14 -6.52 13.11
N ALA A 16 -22.41 -5.41 12.99
CA ALA A 16 -22.12 -4.80 11.70
C ALA A 16 -21.12 -5.65 10.90
N PRO A 17 -21.07 -5.49 9.56
CA PRO A 17 -20.12 -6.24 8.72
C PRO A 17 -18.66 -6.11 9.20
N GLU A 18 -18.24 -4.91 9.60
CA GLU A 18 -16.87 -4.66 10.08
C GLU A 18 -16.56 -5.33 11.42
N ASP A 19 -17.55 -5.46 12.31
CA ASP A 19 -17.40 -6.20 13.57
C ASP A 19 -17.20 -7.69 13.29
N LEU A 20 -17.99 -8.25 12.37
CA LEU A 20 -17.86 -9.64 11.94
C LEU A 20 -16.51 -9.91 11.28
N ARG A 21 -16.05 -9.01 10.41
CA ARG A 21 -14.71 -9.07 9.82
C ARG A 21 -13.66 -9.10 10.93
N SER A 22 -13.71 -8.15 11.85
CA SER A 22 -12.77 -8.04 12.97
C SER A 22 -12.73 -9.32 13.80
N ARG A 23 -13.89 -9.92 14.12
CA ARG A 23 -13.98 -11.15 14.92
C ARG A 23 -13.44 -12.38 14.20
N VAL A 24 -13.72 -12.52 12.89
CA VAL A 24 -13.15 -13.62 12.09
C VAL A 24 -11.63 -13.49 12.04
N LEU A 25 -11.13 -12.29 11.73
CA LEU A 25 -9.70 -12.06 11.64
C LEU A 25 -9.03 -12.15 13.01
N ALA A 26 -9.68 -11.78 14.12
CA ALA A 26 -9.10 -11.88 15.46
C ALA A 26 -9.14 -13.30 16.08
N SER A 27 -9.48 -14.34 15.30
CA SER A 27 -9.49 -15.71 15.84
C SER A 27 -8.07 -16.21 16.15
N ASP A 28 -7.94 -17.11 17.12
CA ASP A 28 -6.63 -17.62 17.53
C ASP A 28 -5.96 -18.49 16.46
N ASN A 29 -6.75 -19.14 15.61
CA ASN A 29 -6.28 -20.04 14.56
C ASN A 29 -7.24 -20.07 13.36
N TYR A 30 -6.74 -20.61 12.24
CA TYR A 30 -7.48 -20.74 10.98
C TYR A 30 -8.76 -21.56 11.12
N ALA A 31 -8.74 -22.67 11.86
CA ALA A 31 -9.91 -23.53 12.02
C ALA A 31 -11.08 -22.80 12.68
N THR A 32 -10.82 -22.05 13.75
CA THR A 32 -11.82 -21.22 14.42
C THR A 32 -12.33 -20.11 13.51
N ALA A 33 -11.43 -19.40 12.81
CA ALA A 33 -11.83 -18.35 11.86
C ALA A 33 -12.74 -18.90 10.75
N ARG A 34 -12.38 -20.07 10.21
CA ARG A 34 -13.16 -20.77 9.16
C ARG A 34 -14.54 -21.18 9.66
N CYS A 35 -14.65 -21.71 10.88
CA CYS A 35 -15.95 -22.01 11.50
C CYS A 35 -16.83 -20.76 11.62
N ARG A 36 -16.25 -19.62 12.03
CA ARG A 36 -16.97 -18.34 12.11
C ARG A 36 -17.44 -17.87 10.73
N LEU A 37 -16.58 -17.94 9.71
CA LEU A 37 -16.94 -17.59 8.34
C LEU A 37 -18.07 -18.47 7.78
N ILE A 38 -18.03 -19.78 8.00
CA ILE A 38 -19.09 -20.71 7.56
C ILE A 38 -20.43 -20.33 8.20
N LEU A 39 -20.43 -20.00 9.49
CA LEU A 39 -21.64 -19.54 10.19
C LEU A 39 -22.17 -18.23 9.62
N ILE A 40 -21.29 -17.24 9.38
CA ILE A 40 -21.67 -15.98 8.72
C ILE A 40 -22.29 -16.25 7.35
N ARG A 41 -21.73 -17.18 6.57
CA ARG A 41 -22.29 -17.56 5.26
C ARG A 41 -23.67 -18.15 5.36
N ALA A 42 -23.89 -19.05 6.32
CA ALA A 42 -25.14 -19.75 6.51
C ALA A 42 -26.26 -18.85 7.07
N ILE A 43 -25.92 -17.97 8.02
CA ILE A 43 -26.90 -17.21 8.81
C ILE A 43 -27.14 -15.81 8.23
N ARG A 44 -26.08 -15.07 7.88
CA ARG A 44 -26.17 -13.66 7.47
C ARG A 44 -26.43 -13.50 5.98
N ARG A 45 -27.65 -13.81 5.55
CA ARG A 45 -28.07 -13.68 4.14
C ARG A 45 -28.15 -12.24 3.65
N ASP A 46 -28.27 -11.29 4.56
CA ASP A 46 -28.29 -9.84 4.34
C ASP A 46 -26.94 -9.29 3.84
N LEU A 47 -25.83 -9.97 4.16
CA LEU A 47 -24.49 -9.49 3.79
C LEU A 47 -24.19 -9.75 2.32
N PRO A 48 -23.60 -8.77 1.60
CA PRO A 48 -23.21 -8.94 0.21
C PRO A 48 -22.28 -10.14 0.00
N LEU A 49 -22.46 -10.86 -1.10
CA LEU A 49 -21.58 -11.98 -1.47
C LEU A 49 -20.11 -11.53 -1.54
N LYS A 50 -19.87 -10.37 -2.16
CA LYS A 50 -18.52 -9.78 -2.28
C LYS A 50 -17.85 -9.54 -0.93
N PHE A 51 -18.62 -9.11 0.08
CA PHE A 51 -18.08 -8.95 1.43
C PHE A 51 -17.60 -10.30 2.00
N LYS A 52 -18.40 -11.35 1.85
CA LYS A 52 -18.06 -12.71 2.32
C LYS A 52 -16.88 -13.31 1.56
N GLN A 53 -16.73 -12.99 0.28
CA GLN A 53 -15.59 -13.43 -0.54
C GLN A 53 -14.29 -12.72 -0.13
N LEU A 54 -14.34 -11.40 0.04
CA LEU A 54 -13.19 -10.63 0.52
C LEU A 54 -12.77 -11.06 1.92
N LEU A 55 -13.73 -11.32 2.81
CA LEU A 55 -13.43 -11.80 4.16
C LEU A 55 -12.75 -13.17 4.16
N GLU A 56 -13.19 -14.10 3.30
CA GLU A 56 -12.50 -15.39 3.15
C GLU A 56 -11.07 -15.21 2.68
N LEU A 57 -10.86 -14.35 1.68
CA LEU A 57 -9.53 -14.07 1.16
C LEU A 57 -8.63 -13.45 2.24
N GLN A 58 -9.10 -12.43 2.95
CA GLN A 58 -8.35 -11.82 4.08
C GLN A 58 -8.02 -12.84 5.16
N MET A 59 -8.96 -13.73 5.49
CA MET A 59 -8.73 -14.78 6.47
C MET A 59 -7.62 -15.74 6.01
N LYS A 60 -7.68 -16.24 4.78
CA LYS A 60 -6.66 -17.15 4.23
C LYS A 60 -5.28 -16.49 4.23
N ILE A 61 -5.16 -15.24 3.79
CA ILE A 61 -3.90 -14.48 3.83
C ILE A 61 -3.39 -14.30 5.27
N LYS A 62 -4.27 -13.93 6.21
CA LYS A 62 -3.89 -13.71 7.61
C LYS A 62 -3.30 -14.94 8.28
N TYR A 63 -3.82 -16.13 7.97
CA TYR A 63 -3.33 -17.39 8.54
C TYR A 63 -2.34 -18.10 7.62
N GLU A 64 -1.74 -17.38 6.66
CA GLU A 64 -0.67 -17.88 5.78
C GLU A 64 -1.07 -19.06 4.88
N GLU A 65 -2.37 -19.23 4.63
CA GLU A 65 -2.94 -20.24 3.73
C GLU A 65 -2.87 -19.74 2.27
N TYR A 66 -1.65 -19.47 1.78
CA TYR A 66 -1.41 -18.73 0.53
C TYR A 66 -1.82 -19.48 -0.75
N ASP A 67 -1.56 -20.79 -0.83
CA ASP A 67 -1.96 -21.62 -1.97
C ASP A 67 -3.49 -21.70 -2.08
N ASP A 68 -4.12 -21.84 -0.92
CA ASP A 68 -5.56 -21.83 -0.71
C ASP A 68 -6.18 -20.47 -1.11
N ALA A 69 -5.52 -19.36 -0.73
CA ALA A 69 -5.96 -18.01 -1.09
C ALA A 69 -5.89 -17.77 -2.60
N THR A 70 -4.83 -18.25 -3.24
CA THR A 70 -4.62 -18.09 -4.69
C THR A 70 -5.62 -18.93 -5.47
N THR A 71 -5.83 -20.19 -5.08
CA THR A 71 -6.85 -21.07 -5.67
C THR A 71 -8.24 -20.46 -5.52
N TYR A 72 -8.57 -19.99 -4.32
CA TYR A 72 -9.86 -19.36 -4.05
C TYR A 72 -10.09 -18.09 -4.90
N LEU A 73 -9.07 -17.25 -5.04
CA LEU A 73 -9.16 -16.06 -5.90
C LEU A 73 -9.45 -16.45 -7.35
N HIS A 74 -8.76 -17.46 -7.87
CA HIS A 74 -8.98 -17.95 -9.23
C HIS A 74 -10.41 -18.47 -9.43
N GLU A 75 -10.94 -19.24 -8.48
CA GLU A 75 -12.33 -19.73 -8.53
C GLU A 75 -13.32 -18.56 -8.57
N VAL A 76 -13.18 -17.57 -7.69
CA VAL A 76 -14.07 -16.40 -7.68
C VAL A 76 -13.97 -15.59 -8.98
N MET A 77 -12.77 -15.47 -9.54
CA MET A 77 -12.54 -14.74 -10.79
C MET A 77 -13.10 -15.43 -12.04
N MET A 78 -13.43 -16.73 -11.98
CA MET A 78 -14.15 -17.41 -13.07
C MET A 78 -15.56 -16.83 -13.24
N ASP A 79 -16.23 -16.50 -12.13
CA ASP A 79 -17.59 -15.96 -12.11
C ASP A 79 -17.62 -14.42 -12.13
N ASP A 80 -16.67 -13.75 -11.47
CA ASP A 80 -16.55 -12.29 -11.42
C ASP A 80 -15.11 -11.84 -11.72
N ARG A 81 -14.81 -11.60 -13.01
CA ARG A 81 -13.48 -11.15 -13.46
C ARG A 81 -13.04 -9.83 -12.85
N ASP A 82 -13.97 -8.95 -12.48
CA ASP A 82 -13.67 -7.65 -11.89
C ASP A 82 -13.48 -7.73 -10.36
N PHE A 83 -13.66 -8.91 -9.76
CA PHE A 83 -13.39 -9.13 -8.34
C PHE A 83 -11.95 -8.76 -7.96
N ILE A 84 -10.98 -8.94 -8.87
CA ILE A 84 -9.59 -8.54 -8.66
C ILE A 84 -9.44 -7.04 -8.34
N LEU A 85 -10.30 -6.18 -8.90
CA LEU A 85 -10.27 -4.75 -8.59
C LEU A 85 -10.71 -4.49 -7.14
N LYS A 86 -11.65 -5.28 -6.62
CA LYS A 86 -12.06 -5.23 -5.21
C LYS A 86 -10.99 -5.77 -4.27
N VAL A 87 -10.23 -6.77 -4.71
CA VAL A 87 -9.04 -7.23 -3.99
C VAL A 87 -7.99 -6.12 -3.92
N ILE A 88 -7.73 -5.41 -5.01
CA ILE A 88 -6.79 -4.27 -5.03
C ILE A 88 -7.26 -3.13 -4.10
N GLU A 89 -8.56 -2.79 -4.11
CA GLU A 89 -9.13 -1.82 -3.17
C GLU A 89 -8.94 -2.26 -1.70
N LEU A 90 -9.14 -3.54 -1.41
CA LEU A 90 -8.90 -4.11 -0.09
C LEU A 90 -7.42 -3.99 0.31
N ILE A 91 -6.48 -4.34 -0.57
CA ILE A 91 -5.04 -4.22 -0.32
C ILE A 91 -4.67 -2.77 -0.01
N ALA A 92 -5.23 -1.81 -0.75
CA ALA A 92 -5.03 -0.39 -0.48
C ALA A 92 -5.56 0.04 0.90
N ASP A 93 -6.69 -0.52 1.36
CA ASP A 93 -7.23 -0.26 2.71
C ASP A 93 -6.32 -0.84 3.79
N GLU A 94 -5.86 -2.08 3.60
CA GLU A 94 -4.93 -2.74 4.52
C GLU A 94 -3.59 -2.00 4.61
N TYR A 95 -3.07 -1.52 3.48
CA TYR A 95 -1.84 -0.72 3.43
C TYR A 95 -2.00 0.55 4.25
N LYS A 96 -3.11 1.26 4.06
CA LYS A 96 -3.43 2.50 4.78
C LYS A 96 -3.55 2.28 6.29
N GLN A 97 -4.13 1.16 6.72
CA GLN A 97 -4.39 0.89 8.13
C GLN A 97 -3.20 0.26 8.86
N ARG A 98 -2.44 -0.60 8.19
CA ARG A 98 -1.45 -1.49 8.85
C ARG A 98 -0.04 -1.39 8.27
N GLY A 99 0.13 -0.72 7.13
CA GLY A 99 1.43 -0.51 6.49
C GLY A 99 2.01 -1.76 5.81
N ILE A 100 3.32 -1.73 5.56
CA ILE A 100 4.02 -2.66 4.65
C ILE A 100 4.01 -4.11 5.15
N GLN A 101 4.20 -4.32 6.46
CA GLN A 101 4.36 -5.66 7.05
C GLN A 101 3.17 -6.58 6.76
N TYR A 102 1.96 -6.02 6.68
CA TYR A 102 0.75 -6.79 6.41
C TYR A 102 0.49 -7.01 4.90
N ILE A 103 1.11 -6.19 4.05
CA ILE A 103 0.88 -6.19 2.59
C ILE A 103 1.69 -7.30 1.90
N GLU A 104 2.79 -7.76 2.48
CA GLU A 104 3.61 -8.83 1.90
C GLU A 104 2.84 -10.13 1.69
N GLY A 105 1.90 -10.47 2.58
CA GLY A 105 1.06 -11.68 2.44
C GLY A 105 0.19 -11.65 1.18
N PHE A 106 -0.26 -10.47 0.74
CA PHE A 106 -1.08 -10.33 -0.46
C PHE A 106 -0.30 -10.55 -1.77
N ARG A 107 1.05 -10.57 -1.72
CA ARG A 107 1.89 -10.84 -2.90
C ARG A 107 1.62 -12.22 -3.49
N CYS A 108 1.16 -13.19 -2.68
CA CYS A 108 0.85 -14.54 -3.16
C CYS A 108 -0.20 -14.52 -4.28
N LEU A 109 -1.18 -13.62 -4.17
CA LEU A 109 -2.31 -13.49 -5.10
C LEU A 109 -1.86 -13.07 -6.50
N PHE A 110 -0.67 -12.48 -6.61
CA PHE A 110 -0.14 -11.95 -7.86
C PHE A 110 1.09 -12.72 -8.37
N GLN A 111 1.42 -13.89 -7.81
CA GLN A 111 2.62 -14.64 -8.21
C GLN A 111 2.63 -15.06 -9.69
N ASN A 112 1.46 -15.30 -10.27
CA ASN A 112 1.33 -15.68 -11.69
C ASN A 112 1.38 -14.48 -12.65
N TYR A 113 1.40 -13.25 -12.13
CA TYR A 113 1.45 -12.04 -12.95
C TYR A 113 2.89 -11.57 -13.14
N LYS A 114 3.24 -11.27 -14.39
CA LYS A 114 4.47 -10.51 -14.66
C LYS A 114 4.31 -9.09 -14.12
N LEU A 115 5.44 -8.46 -13.79
CA LEU A 115 5.47 -7.09 -13.26
C LEU A 115 4.60 -6.12 -14.07
N ASP A 116 4.73 -6.13 -15.40
CA ASP A 116 3.96 -5.25 -16.28
C ASP A 116 2.44 -5.51 -16.24
N GLN A 117 2.04 -6.77 -16.06
CA GLN A 117 0.63 -7.15 -15.96
C GLN A 117 0.04 -6.69 -14.62
N GLU A 118 0.78 -6.87 -13.54
CA GLU A 118 0.39 -6.42 -12.21
C GLU A 118 0.29 -4.89 -12.15
N VAL A 119 1.29 -4.19 -12.71
CA VAL A 119 1.28 -2.72 -12.87
C VAL A 119 0.06 -2.26 -13.66
N ALA A 120 -0.27 -2.93 -14.77
CA ALA A 120 -1.44 -2.57 -15.59
C ALA A 120 -2.76 -2.77 -14.82
N LEU A 121 -2.88 -3.85 -14.03
CA LEU A 121 -4.06 -4.12 -13.19
C LEU A 121 -4.25 -3.06 -12.11
N PHE A 122 -3.19 -2.73 -11.37
CA PHE A 122 -3.24 -1.70 -10.33
C PHE A 122 -3.49 -0.32 -10.91
N ARG A 123 -2.94 -0.01 -12.08
CA ARG A 123 -3.26 1.22 -12.81
C ARG A 123 -4.75 1.28 -13.18
N ARG A 124 -5.30 0.19 -13.74
CA ARG A 124 -6.73 0.11 -14.04
C ARG A 124 -7.58 0.32 -12.78
N ALA A 125 -7.21 -0.29 -11.66
CA ALA A 125 -7.91 -0.08 -10.38
C ALA A 125 -7.84 1.38 -9.91
N ALA A 126 -6.68 2.02 -10.03
CA ALA A 126 -6.49 3.43 -9.71
C ALA A 126 -7.32 4.37 -10.60
N ASP A 127 -7.41 4.08 -11.90
CA ASP A 127 -8.22 4.84 -12.86
C ASP A 127 -9.74 4.69 -12.57
N CYS A 128 -10.17 3.50 -12.15
CA CYS A 128 -11.55 3.25 -11.72
C CYS A 128 -11.90 3.92 -10.39
N ASN A 129 -10.91 4.28 -9.56
CA ASN A 129 -11.13 4.90 -8.26
C ASN A 129 -10.16 6.07 -8.00
N PRO A 130 -10.36 7.24 -8.65
CA PRO A 130 -9.43 8.37 -8.58
C PRO A 130 -9.16 8.91 -7.17
N LYS A 131 -10.13 8.76 -6.26
CA LYS A 131 -10.00 9.19 -4.86
C LYS A 131 -9.02 8.33 -4.06
N ARG A 132 -8.73 7.12 -4.54
CA ARG A 132 -7.88 6.12 -3.88
C ARG A 132 -6.63 5.79 -4.70
N THR A 133 -6.36 6.55 -5.77
CA THR A 133 -5.22 6.33 -6.67
C THR A 133 -3.91 6.22 -5.90
N SER A 134 -3.69 7.11 -4.94
CA SER A 134 -2.44 7.11 -4.18
C SER A 134 -2.29 5.87 -3.31
N GLU A 135 -3.32 5.47 -2.56
CA GLU A 135 -3.27 4.26 -1.75
C GLU A 135 -3.07 3.00 -2.58
N ILE A 136 -3.73 2.91 -3.75
CA ILE A 136 -3.61 1.77 -4.67
C ILE A 136 -2.17 1.66 -5.22
N LEU A 137 -1.62 2.77 -5.71
CA LEU A 137 -0.29 2.79 -6.30
C LEU A 137 0.80 2.55 -5.25
N LEU A 138 0.61 3.05 -4.03
CA LEU A 138 1.53 2.80 -2.91
C LEU A 138 1.48 1.35 -2.41
N ALA A 139 0.30 0.74 -2.39
CA ALA A 139 0.16 -0.68 -2.10
C ALA A 139 0.91 -1.55 -3.13
N LEU A 140 0.80 -1.23 -4.43
CA LEU A 140 1.61 -1.89 -5.46
C LEU A 140 3.09 -1.73 -5.18
N GLN A 141 3.55 -0.51 -4.87
CA GLN A 141 4.96 -0.25 -4.58
C GLN A 141 5.47 -1.05 -3.38
N ALA A 142 4.65 -1.22 -2.35
CA ALA A 142 4.99 -2.02 -1.18
C ALA A 142 5.10 -3.51 -1.53
N MET A 143 4.21 -4.03 -2.40
CA MET A 143 4.27 -5.43 -2.85
C MET A 143 5.37 -5.70 -3.89
N ARG A 144 5.68 -4.72 -4.74
CA ARG A 144 6.63 -4.81 -5.85
C ARG A 144 7.54 -3.58 -5.84
N PRO A 145 8.59 -3.57 -4.99
CA PRO A 145 9.55 -2.47 -4.96
C PRO A 145 10.15 -2.15 -6.34
N GLU A 146 10.26 -3.15 -7.22
CA GLU A 146 10.74 -3.04 -8.59
C GLU A 146 9.85 -2.17 -9.49
N ALA A 147 8.57 -1.99 -9.13
CA ALA A 147 7.63 -1.14 -9.86
C ALA A 147 7.86 0.37 -9.65
N PHE A 148 8.84 0.76 -8.83
CA PHE A 148 9.08 2.13 -8.38
C PHE A 148 9.02 3.18 -9.49
N ASN A 149 9.79 2.98 -10.55
CA ASN A 149 9.90 3.96 -11.62
C ASN A 149 8.55 4.21 -12.30
N THR A 150 7.79 3.14 -12.52
CA THR A 150 6.49 3.18 -13.20
C THR A 150 5.41 3.75 -12.27
N VAL A 151 5.36 3.29 -11.02
CA VAL A 151 4.45 3.81 -9.98
C VAL A 151 4.67 5.30 -9.77
N SER A 152 5.92 5.75 -9.71
CA SER A 152 6.25 7.16 -9.53
C SER A 152 5.76 8.03 -10.69
N VAL A 153 5.85 7.55 -11.93
CA VAL A 153 5.30 8.27 -13.09
C VAL A 153 3.77 8.41 -12.95
N PHE A 154 3.07 7.34 -12.59
CA PHE A 154 1.62 7.38 -12.44
C PHE A 154 1.16 8.25 -11.28
N LEU A 155 1.84 8.19 -10.14
CA LEU A 155 1.57 9.06 -9.02
C LEU A 155 1.77 10.52 -9.42
N MET A 156 2.88 10.84 -10.09
CA MET A 156 3.15 12.19 -10.58
C MET A 156 2.09 12.72 -11.56
N ASP A 157 1.62 11.87 -12.47
CA ASP A 157 0.54 12.23 -13.39
C ASP A 157 -0.81 12.39 -12.68
N ALA A 158 -1.09 11.58 -11.67
CA ALA A 158 -2.30 11.72 -10.84
C ALA A 158 -2.27 13.02 -10.01
N LEU A 159 -1.11 13.36 -9.46
CA LEU A 159 -0.88 14.61 -8.72
C LEU A 159 -1.08 15.85 -9.59
N ARG A 160 -0.57 15.82 -10.84
CA ARG A 160 -0.74 16.93 -11.79
C ARG A 160 -2.20 17.17 -12.21
N LYS A 161 -3.03 16.13 -12.17
CA LYS A 161 -4.44 16.19 -12.58
C LYS A 161 -5.39 16.51 -11.42
N GLY A 162 -4.94 16.41 -10.17
CA GLY A 162 -5.74 16.71 -8.98
C GLY A 162 -5.84 18.21 -8.70
N SER A 163 -7.03 18.68 -8.32
CA SER A 163 -7.28 20.07 -7.88
C SER A 163 -6.91 20.34 -6.42
N GLU A 164 -6.68 19.29 -5.63
CA GLU A 164 -6.22 19.34 -4.25
C GLU A 164 -4.96 18.48 -4.13
N PRO A 165 -3.94 18.86 -3.33
CA PRO A 165 -2.82 17.97 -3.05
C PRO A 165 -3.41 16.72 -2.41
N PRO A 166 -3.38 15.54 -3.06
CA PRO A 166 -4.04 14.37 -2.52
C PRO A 166 -3.44 14.09 -1.16
N HIS A 167 -4.25 13.61 -0.21
CA HIS A 167 -3.75 13.00 1.03
C HIS A 167 -2.61 11.99 0.77
N GLY A 168 -2.50 11.47 -0.46
CA GLY A 168 -1.40 10.70 -0.99
C GLY A 168 -0.03 11.36 -1.10
N LEU A 169 0.15 12.69 -1.07
CA LEU A 169 1.49 13.34 -1.07
C LEU A 169 2.22 13.12 0.26
N ALA A 170 1.50 13.23 1.37
CA ALA A 170 2.02 12.88 2.69
C ALA A 170 2.27 11.38 2.80
N THR A 171 1.34 10.54 2.33
CA THR A 171 1.54 9.07 2.31
C THR A 171 2.65 8.64 1.35
N PHE A 172 2.84 9.34 0.23
CA PHE A 172 3.92 9.10 -0.72
C PHE A 172 5.26 9.50 -0.13
N GLY A 173 5.36 10.69 0.46
CA GLY A 173 6.55 11.09 1.20
C GLY A 173 6.87 10.17 2.38
N ASN A 174 5.86 9.69 3.12
CA ASN A 174 6.02 8.69 4.16
C ASN A 174 6.45 7.33 3.58
N SER A 175 5.92 6.91 2.42
CA SER A 175 6.38 5.69 1.74
C SER A 175 7.85 5.81 1.31
N LEU A 176 8.28 7.02 0.97
CA LEU A 176 9.67 7.40 0.70
C LEU A 176 10.51 7.54 2.00
N MET A 177 9.96 7.30 3.19
CA MET A 177 10.74 7.19 4.44
C MET A 177 10.98 5.73 4.83
N PHE A 178 10.09 4.82 4.42
CA PHE A 178 10.10 3.42 4.86
C PHE A 178 11.00 2.48 4.01
N ILE A 179 11.43 2.88 2.81
CA ILE A 179 12.18 2.00 1.91
C ILE A 179 13.69 2.31 1.97
N GLY A 180 14.40 1.76 2.97
CA GLY A 180 15.87 1.87 3.06
C GLY A 180 16.58 1.67 1.70
N HIS A 181 17.65 2.45 1.47
CA HIS A 181 18.48 2.54 0.25
C HIS A 181 17.76 2.88 -1.08
N ASN A 182 16.63 2.27 -1.40
CA ASN A 182 15.84 2.59 -2.61
C ASN A 182 15.13 3.94 -2.51
N VAL A 183 14.93 4.47 -1.30
CA VAL A 183 14.43 5.84 -1.05
C VAL A 183 15.28 6.91 -1.69
N LEU A 184 16.60 6.75 -1.72
CA LEU A 184 17.50 7.79 -2.23
C LEU A 184 17.47 7.85 -3.76
N LEU A 185 17.41 6.69 -4.43
CA LEU A 185 17.18 6.60 -5.87
C LEU A 185 15.77 7.07 -6.25
N ALA A 186 14.80 6.76 -5.41
CA ALA A 186 13.40 7.10 -5.58
C ALA A 186 13.16 8.61 -5.51
N LEU A 187 13.67 9.22 -4.45
CA LEU A 187 13.67 10.66 -4.24
C LEU A 187 14.48 11.37 -5.33
N SER A 188 15.66 10.89 -5.70
CA SER A 188 16.45 11.45 -6.81
C SER A 188 15.69 11.42 -8.15
N THR A 189 14.98 10.33 -8.44
CA THR A 189 14.15 10.19 -9.65
C THR A 189 12.92 11.09 -9.60
N LEU A 190 12.33 11.29 -8.43
CA LEU A 190 11.20 12.21 -8.24
C LEU A 190 11.65 13.67 -8.37
N PHE A 191 12.79 14.03 -7.78
CA PHE A 191 13.34 15.39 -7.75
C PHE A 191 14.11 15.77 -9.01
N SER A 192 14.47 14.82 -9.87
CA SER A 192 14.82 15.12 -11.26
C SER A 192 13.60 15.49 -12.10
N LYS A 193 12.39 15.10 -11.67
CA LYS A 193 11.12 15.38 -12.35
C LYS A 193 10.30 16.52 -11.73
N LEU A 194 10.53 16.83 -10.45
CA LEU A 194 10.01 17.99 -9.72
C LEU A 194 11.13 18.97 -9.47
N SER A 195 10.97 20.22 -9.90
CA SER A 195 11.88 21.27 -9.45
C SER A 195 11.81 21.37 -7.92
N PRO A 196 12.94 21.38 -7.19
CA PRO A 196 12.94 21.59 -5.74
C PRO A 196 12.38 22.94 -5.30
N LEU A 197 12.08 23.83 -6.26
CA LEU A 197 11.46 25.13 -6.07
C LEU A 197 9.98 25.14 -6.48
N SER A 198 9.41 23.99 -6.85
CA SER A 198 8.02 23.93 -7.28
C SER A 198 7.05 24.07 -6.10
N SER A 199 5.85 24.58 -6.39
CA SER A 199 4.76 24.70 -5.41
C SER A 199 4.42 23.36 -4.79
N GLU A 200 4.45 22.29 -5.58
CA GLU A 200 4.13 20.92 -5.19
C GLU A 200 5.19 20.39 -4.22
N PHE A 201 6.48 20.64 -4.49
CA PHE A 201 7.57 20.25 -3.59
C PHE A 201 7.48 20.97 -2.24
N THR A 202 7.16 22.27 -2.26
CA THR A 202 7.03 23.08 -1.04
C THR A 202 5.87 22.59 -0.16
N GLN A 203 4.75 22.21 -0.77
CA GLN A 203 3.60 21.63 -0.05
C GLN A 203 3.95 20.29 0.61
N VAL A 204 4.70 19.43 -0.06
CA VAL A 204 5.18 18.15 0.49
C VAL A 204 6.14 18.35 1.66
N ALA A 205 7.11 19.24 1.49
CA ALA A 205 8.09 19.56 2.52
C ALA A 205 7.40 20.08 3.80
N ASN A 206 6.40 20.94 3.65
CA ASN A 206 5.66 21.50 4.77
C ASN A 206 4.80 20.47 5.53
N LEU A 207 4.33 19.41 4.86
CA LEU A 207 3.51 18.37 5.48
C LEU A 207 4.32 17.33 6.25
N ILE A 208 5.53 17.00 5.78
CA ILE A 208 6.37 15.93 6.35
C ILE A 208 7.34 16.48 7.40
N GLY A 209 7.70 17.75 7.28
CA GLY A 209 8.81 18.34 8.01
C GLY A 209 9.88 18.80 7.01
N PRO A 210 10.03 20.12 6.80
CA PRO A 210 10.90 20.65 5.75
C PRO A 210 12.34 20.17 5.92
N SER A 211 12.83 20.13 7.17
CA SER A 211 14.18 19.66 7.50
C SER A 211 14.47 18.23 7.05
N GLU A 212 13.50 17.32 7.23
CA GLU A 212 13.68 15.91 6.93
C GLU A 212 13.65 15.66 5.42
N VAL A 213 12.70 16.30 4.72
CA VAL A 213 12.60 16.24 3.25
C VAL A 213 13.84 16.82 2.60
N TYR A 214 14.32 17.98 3.07
CA TYR A 214 15.52 18.61 2.52
C TYR A 214 16.77 17.75 2.74
N ARG A 215 16.89 17.11 3.90
CA ARG A 215 18.00 16.18 4.20
C ARG A 215 18.03 15.00 3.24
N LEU A 216 16.88 14.41 2.95
CA LEU A 216 16.78 13.26 2.06
C LEU A 216 17.02 13.64 0.60
N VAL A 217 16.60 14.84 0.18
CA VAL A 217 16.91 15.39 -1.16
C VAL A 217 18.42 15.56 -1.31
N GLY A 218 19.09 16.17 -0.33
CA GLY A 218 20.55 16.33 -0.35
C GLY A 218 21.27 14.98 -0.43
N LEU A 219 20.88 14.02 0.40
CA LEU A 219 21.41 12.67 0.35
C LEU A 219 21.15 12.00 -1.01
N SER A 220 19.98 12.19 -1.62
CA SER A 220 19.63 11.58 -2.91
C SER A 220 20.57 12.00 -4.05
N TYR A 221 20.97 13.28 -4.10
CA TYR A 221 21.92 13.79 -5.07
C TYR A 221 23.34 13.25 -4.85
N ILE A 222 23.77 13.15 -3.59
CA ILE A 222 25.07 12.56 -3.21
C ILE A 222 25.14 11.11 -3.68
N TYR A 223 24.12 10.31 -3.34
CA TYR A 223 24.06 8.89 -3.74
C TYR A 223 23.97 8.69 -5.25
N SER A 224 23.31 9.60 -5.96
CA SER A 224 23.21 9.58 -7.43
C SER A 224 24.43 10.18 -8.15
N ARG A 225 25.48 10.56 -7.40
CA ARG A 225 26.69 11.22 -7.91
C ARG A 225 26.44 12.54 -8.65
N GLN A 226 25.31 13.19 -8.37
CA GLN A 226 24.92 14.49 -8.96
C GLN A 226 25.35 15.64 -8.04
N TYR A 227 26.65 15.74 -7.79
CA TYR A 227 27.21 16.64 -6.77
C TYR A 227 26.96 18.13 -7.07
N SER A 228 26.96 18.55 -8.33
CA SER A 228 26.67 19.93 -8.73
C SER A 228 25.25 20.35 -8.38
N MET A 229 24.27 19.46 -8.60
CA MET A 229 22.88 19.67 -8.23
C MET A 229 22.70 19.68 -6.71
N CYS A 230 23.42 18.82 -5.99
CA CYS A 230 23.42 18.84 -4.52
C CYS A 230 23.91 20.18 -3.97
N ILE A 231 25.01 20.71 -4.49
CA ILE A 231 25.59 21.98 -4.05
C ILE A 231 24.62 23.14 -4.34
N GLY A 232 24.05 23.19 -5.54
CA GLY A 232 23.04 24.20 -5.90
C GLY A 232 21.77 24.11 -5.05
N TYR A 233 21.36 22.89 -4.70
CA TYR A 233 20.22 22.66 -3.82
C TYR A 233 20.50 23.11 -2.38
N CYS A 234 21.65 22.75 -1.81
CA CYS A 234 22.05 23.12 -0.44
C CYS A 234 22.23 24.63 -0.27
N THR A 235 22.75 25.34 -1.28
CA THR A 235 22.88 26.81 -1.26
C THR A 235 21.52 27.52 -1.31
N THR A 236 20.55 26.94 -2.02
CA THR A 236 19.20 27.49 -2.17
C THR A 236 18.36 27.33 -0.91
N VAL A 237 18.45 26.15 -0.25
CA VAL A 237 17.59 25.82 0.89
C VAL A 237 18.10 26.41 2.21
N LYS A 238 19.36 26.89 2.30
CA LYS A 238 20.02 27.48 3.49
C LYS A 238 20.05 26.63 4.78
N THR A 239 19.26 25.55 4.88
CA THR A 239 19.12 24.72 6.09
C THR A 239 20.11 23.54 6.16
N LEU A 240 20.80 23.21 5.08
CA LEU A 240 21.66 22.01 4.99
C LEU A 240 23.15 22.24 5.27
N LEU A 241 23.59 23.50 5.38
CA LEU A 241 24.99 23.84 5.64
C LEU A 241 25.51 23.38 7.02
N LEU A 242 24.61 22.97 7.93
CA LEU A 242 24.98 22.48 9.26
C LEU A 242 25.25 20.96 9.31
N PHE A 243 24.91 20.19 8.27
CA PHE A 243 24.95 18.72 8.33
C PHE A 243 25.93 18.06 7.36
N PHE A 244 26.40 18.77 6.33
CA PHE A 244 27.34 18.24 5.35
C PHE A 244 28.57 19.15 5.25
N ASP A 245 29.72 18.65 5.70
CA ASP A 245 31.00 19.31 5.48
C ASP A 245 31.52 19.01 4.07
N PHE A 246 31.20 19.91 3.14
CA PHE A 246 31.60 19.81 1.74
C PHE A 246 33.06 20.20 1.48
N SER A 247 33.84 20.57 2.50
CA SER A 247 35.25 20.96 2.37
C SER A 247 36.15 19.82 1.85
N SER A 248 35.67 18.57 1.91
CA SER A 248 36.36 17.38 1.39
C SER A 248 36.04 17.04 -0.08
N LEU A 249 35.03 17.66 -0.68
CA LEU A 249 34.55 17.37 -2.04
C LEU A 249 35.11 18.32 -3.12
N SER A 250 35.95 19.29 -2.73
CA SER A 250 36.57 20.27 -3.65
C SER A 250 38.00 19.90 -4.05
N LYS A 251 38.31 18.63 -4.30
CA LYS A 251 39.54 18.21 -4.96
C LYS A 251 39.22 17.42 -6.22
#